data_AF-A0A923MJ25-F1
#
_entry.id   AF-A0A923MJ25-F1
#
_cell.length_a   1.000
_cell.length_b   1.000
_cell.length_c   1.000
_cell.angle_alpha   90.00
_cell.angle_beta   90.00
_cell.angle_gamma   90.00
#
_symmetry.space_group_name_H-M   'P 1'
#
loop_
_entity.id
_entity.type
_entity.pdbx_description
1 polymer ?
#
loop_
_entity_poly.entity_id
_entity_poly.type
_entity_poly.pdbx_seq_one_letter_code
_entity_poly.pdbx_strand_id
1 'polypeptide(L)'
;MGHTFNRPDAAAMLRILERHPHSPEGAILRLAWLEGLSRSEITELRWDQVDFEGKAIQLPDRTVPLEPSTEACLRERHVRCALRDPHVVISERSKKPMPPESISRLSRLALDSEGQKVNLMDLRHDFVIRQLQTHDWPYVARVSGMAVSTLRDAFSPYLTKPAAPENPLAQRDEAEYLLWRVIQQEGSSPAGLALWMGWKLQMQPGEIASLTWGQVDFDQNLIRLPDRTVSMGSRLRRLLLDAWDRRKDPAEPRVFTAPTTGRPMDLSRLTTVTRTALIRGGLEHVNLRNLHTWVRQGDRAQLLMAQAEEQGWLTREAVMERLGVSKSTARQYLLELREAGRLVRVGTRYYPAGAVADPDDHLDIIRAYLQEHGTGRRQDFIRLLGLEPEQGTLLLRRLTDRGELVLTGRHYTLPE
;
A
#
# COMPACT_ATOMS: atom_id res chain seq x y z
N MET A 1 -7.60 29.75 4.96
CA MET A 1 -6.45 30.02 5.86
C MET A 1 -5.89 28.66 6.23
N GLY A 2 -4.61 28.38 5.98
CA GLY A 2 -4.03 27.07 6.32
C GLY A 2 -3.90 26.93 7.84
N HIS A 3 -4.33 25.80 8.39
CA HIS A 3 -4.08 25.48 9.79
C HIS A 3 -2.60 25.14 9.96
N THR A 4 -1.87 25.94 10.75
CA THR A 4 -0.49 25.63 11.14
C THR A 4 -0.51 24.85 12.45
N PHE A 5 -0.05 23.60 12.42
CA PHE A 5 0.07 22.77 13.62
C PHE A 5 1.45 22.87 14.25
N ASN A 6 1.49 22.91 15.59
CA ASN A 6 2.74 22.77 16.33
C ASN A 6 3.24 21.33 16.21
N ARG A 7 4.53 21.17 15.89
CA ARG A 7 5.16 19.86 15.73
C ARG A 7 6.27 19.69 16.77
N PRO A 8 6.42 18.50 17.37
CA PRO A 8 7.55 18.22 18.24
C PRO A 8 8.86 18.15 17.44
N ASP A 9 9.99 18.42 18.10
CA ASP A 9 11.29 17.97 17.59
C ASP A 9 11.40 16.46 17.76
N ALA A 10 11.52 15.75 16.64
CA ALA A 10 11.58 14.28 16.64
C ALA A 10 12.80 13.75 17.39
N ALA A 11 13.96 14.42 17.31
CA ALA A 11 15.16 13.98 18.01
C ALA A 11 15.00 14.10 19.53
N ALA A 12 14.40 15.19 20.01
CA ALA A 12 14.03 15.34 21.41
C ALA A 12 13.03 14.28 21.86
N MET A 13 11.98 14.01 21.07
CA MET A 13 11.01 12.98 21.41
C MET A 13 11.67 11.60 21.58
N LEU A 14 12.57 11.21 20.66
CA LEU A 14 13.30 9.94 20.77
C LEU A 14 14.13 9.87 22.07
N ARG A 15 14.83 10.94 22.45
CA ARG A 15 15.56 11.00 23.73
C ARG A 15 14.64 10.84 24.95
N ILE A 16 13.43 11.43 24.94
CA ILE A 16 12.44 11.22 26.00
C ILE A 16 12.06 9.74 26.08
N LEU A 17 11.76 9.13 24.92
CA LEU A 17 11.32 7.74 24.86
C LEU A 17 12.40 6.75 25.28
N GLU A 18 13.67 7.05 25.02
CA GLU A 18 14.84 6.29 25.50
C GLU A 18 15.01 6.40 27.02
N ARG A 19 14.83 7.61 27.58
CA ARG A 19 14.86 7.84 29.04
C ARG A 19 13.69 7.17 29.77
N HIS A 20 12.57 7.00 29.08
CA HIS A 20 11.32 6.40 29.58
C HIS A 20 10.94 5.15 28.77
N PRO A 21 11.72 4.06 28.85
CA PRO A 21 11.51 2.89 27.99
C PRO A 21 10.22 2.14 28.35
N HIS A 22 9.87 2.05 29.65
CA HIS A 22 8.73 1.27 30.14
C HIS A 22 7.87 2.01 31.19
N SER A 23 8.15 3.30 31.42
CA SER A 23 7.41 4.10 32.41
C SER A 23 6.02 4.52 31.90
N PRO A 24 5.09 4.95 32.77
CA PRO A 24 3.79 5.44 32.34
C PRO A 24 3.89 6.65 31.41
N GLU A 25 4.81 7.58 31.67
CA GLU A 25 5.08 8.75 30.83
C GLU A 25 5.49 8.31 29.42
N GLY A 26 6.42 7.35 29.34
CA GLY A 26 6.88 6.80 28.07
C GLY A 26 5.79 6.06 27.29
N ALA A 27 4.89 5.36 27.98
CA ALA A 27 3.73 4.72 27.34
C ALA A 27 2.72 5.75 26.83
N ILE A 28 2.39 6.77 27.63
CA ILE A 28 1.48 7.85 27.24
C ILE A 28 2.00 8.55 25.98
N LEU A 29 3.29 8.90 25.94
CA LEU A 29 3.87 9.60 24.79
C LEU A 29 3.92 8.73 23.54
N ARG A 30 4.22 7.43 23.65
CA ARG A 30 4.17 6.49 22.50
C ARG A 30 2.74 6.35 21.97
N LEU A 31 1.76 6.14 22.84
CA LEU A 31 0.36 6.03 22.44
C LEU A 31 -0.15 7.32 21.77
N ALA A 32 0.26 8.49 22.24
CA ALA A 32 -0.15 9.76 21.62
C ALA A 32 0.58 10.06 20.31
N TRP A 33 1.91 9.91 20.30
CA TRP A 33 2.74 10.34 19.18
C TRP A 33 2.90 9.25 18.13
N LEU A 34 3.12 7.99 18.49
CA LEU A 34 3.37 6.91 17.52
C LEU A 34 2.08 6.23 17.05
N GLU A 35 1.07 6.12 17.92
CA GLU A 35 -0.21 5.48 17.60
C GLU A 35 -1.34 6.49 17.33
N GLY A 36 -1.09 7.77 17.59
CA GLY A 36 -2.07 8.83 17.35
C GLY A 36 -3.27 8.80 18.29
N LEU A 37 -3.24 8.12 19.43
CA LEU A 37 -4.38 8.10 20.37
C LEU A 37 -4.60 9.47 21.01
N SER A 38 -5.87 9.84 21.15
CA SER A 38 -6.32 10.98 21.93
C SER A 38 -6.17 10.72 23.42
N ARG A 39 -6.18 11.78 24.23
CA ARG A 39 -6.13 11.67 25.70
C ARG A 39 -7.23 10.78 26.27
N SER A 40 -8.46 10.88 25.74
CA SER A 40 -9.58 10.03 26.17
C SER A 40 -9.33 8.57 25.83
N GLU A 41 -8.85 8.27 24.61
CA GLU A 41 -8.51 6.90 24.21
C GLU A 41 -7.40 6.33 25.09
N ILE A 42 -6.35 7.09 25.40
CA ILE A 42 -5.26 6.66 26.30
C ILE A 42 -5.79 6.36 27.71
N THR A 43 -6.75 7.15 28.20
CA THR A 43 -7.32 6.99 29.54
C THR A 43 -8.12 5.68 29.63
N GLU A 44 -8.92 5.39 28.61
CA GLU A 44 -9.84 4.24 28.58
C GLU A 44 -9.21 2.97 27.99
N LEU A 45 -7.96 3.03 27.51
CA LEU A 45 -7.32 1.90 26.82
C LEU A 45 -7.09 0.73 27.77
N ARG A 46 -7.54 -0.46 27.35
CA ARG A 46 -7.44 -1.71 28.10
C ARG A 46 -6.55 -2.74 27.41
N TRP A 47 -6.03 -3.69 28.19
CA TRP A 47 -5.14 -4.75 27.68
C TRP A 47 -5.83 -5.70 26.70
N ASP A 48 -7.14 -5.93 26.85
CA ASP A 48 -7.95 -6.74 25.91
C ASP A 48 -8.09 -6.11 24.52
N GLN A 49 -7.76 -4.82 24.38
CA GLN A 49 -7.71 -4.10 23.12
C GLN A 49 -6.33 -4.11 22.45
N VAL A 50 -5.29 -4.57 23.13
CA VAL A 50 -3.92 -4.62 22.60
C VAL A 50 -3.65 -6.02 22.05
N ASP A 51 -3.75 -6.17 20.73
CA ASP A 51 -3.45 -7.41 20.03
C ASP A 51 -1.95 -7.46 19.69
N PHE A 52 -1.18 -8.10 20.56
CA PHE A 52 0.25 -8.30 20.40
C PHE A 52 0.62 -9.27 19.25
N GLU A 53 -0.28 -10.18 18.86
CA GLU A 53 0.00 -11.13 17.77
C GLU A 53 -0.35 -10.52 16.42
N GLY A 54 -1.52 -9.88 16.33
CA GLY A 54 -1.96 -9.12 15.16
C GLY A 54 -1.30 -7.75 15.02
N LYS A 55 -0.43 -7.38 15.97
CA LYS A 55 0.31 -6.10 16.01
C LYS A 55 -0.60 -4.89 15.83
N ALA A 56 -1.66 -4.81 16.63
CA ALA A 56 -2.64 -3.74 16.51
C ALA A 56 -3.32 -3.38 17.83
N ILE A 57 -3.79 -2.14 17.93
CA ILE A 57 -4.70 -1.66 18.98
C ILE A 57 -6.12 -1.59 18.41
N GLN A 58 -7.06 -2.26 19.07
CA GLN A 58 -8.48 -2.34 18.69
C GLN A 58 -9.30 -1.31 19.47
N LEU A 59 -9.55 -0.15 18.85
CA LEU A 59 -10.44 0.87 19.38
C LEU A 59 -11.89 0.65 18.88
N PRO A 60 -12.91 1.23 19.53
CA PRO A 60 -14.31 0.99 19.16
C PRO A 60 -14.67 1.32 17.71
N ASP A 61 -14.02 2.34 17.15
CA ASP A 61 -14.28 2.89 15.82
C ASP A 61 -13.16 2.60 14.80
N ARG A 62 -12.01 2.09 15.26
CA ARG A 62 -10.85 1.84 14.39
C ARG A 62 -9.84 0.84 14.93
N THR A 63 -9.02 0.33 14.03
CA THR A 63 -7.83 -0.47 14.35
C THR A 63 -6.57 0.32 14.00
N VAL A 64 -5.65 0.45 14.96
CA VAL A 64 -4.38 1.16 14.80
C VAL A 64 -3.23 0.14 14.74
N PRO A 65 -2.42 0.09 13.67
CA PRO A 65 -1.24 -0.76 13.60
C PRO A 65 -0.22 -0.37 14.67
N LEU A 66 0.26 -1.34 15.44
CA LEU A 66 1.14 -1.13 16.58
C LEU A 66 2.58 -0.91 16.14
N GLU A 67 3.15 0.24 16.48
CA GLU A 67 4.53 0.58 16.17
C GLU A 67 5.51 -0.24 17.05
N PRO A 68 6.66 -0.70 16.53
CA PRO A 68 7.56 -1.60 17.26
C PRO A 68 8.08 -1.09 18.63
N SER A 69 8.41 0.20 18.76
CA SER A 69 8.79 0.81 20.04
C SER A 69 7.62 0.87 21.02
N THR A 70 6.40 1.16 20.53
CA THR A 70 5.17 1.05 21.32
C THR A 70 4.95 -0.39 21.78
N GLU A 71 5.04 -1.37 20.88
CA GLU A 71 4.88 -2.79 21.19
C GLU A 71 5.83 -3.22 22.31
N ALA A 72 7.12 -2.94 22.16
CA ALA A 72 8.14 -3.30 23.15
C ALA A 72 7.84 -2.67 24.53
N CYS A 73 7.45 -1.39 24.55
CA CYS A 73 7.05 -0.70 25.76
C CYS A 73 5.82 -1.36 26.42
N LEU A 74 4.78 -1.65 25.62
CA LEU A 74 3.52 -2.22 26.11
C LEU A 74 3.68 -3.67 26.58
N ARG A 75 4.53 -4.49 25.94
CA ARG A 75 4.81 -5.86 26.41
C ARG A 75 5.42 -5.86 27.81
N GLU A 76 6.44 -5.04 28.03
CA GLU A 76 7.08 -4.90 29.34
C GLU A 76 6.09 -4.40 30.41
N ARG A 77 5.23 -3.45 30.03
CA ARG A 77 4.18 -2.97 30.93
C ARG A 77 3.09 -4.01 31.20
N HIS A 78 2.70 -4.79 30.19
CA HIS A 78 1.72 -5.86 30.33
C HIS A 78 2.18 -6.86 31.40
N VAL A 79 3.44 -7.30 31.34
CA VAL A 79 4.05 -8.20 32.34
C VAL A 79 3.96 -7.62 33.76
N ARG A 80 4.14 -6.30 33.92
CA ARG A 80 4.18 -5.64 35.25
C ARG A 80 2.81 -5.24 35.80
N CYS A 81 1.84 -4.99 34.91
CA CYS A 81 0.62 -4.24 35.25
C CYS A 81 -0.67 -4.98 34.91
N ALA A 82 -0.70 -5.91 33.94
CA ALA A 82 -1.96 -6.49 33.44
C ALA A 82 -2.72 -7.31 34.49
N LEU A 83 -2.01 -7.95 35.43
CA LEU A 83 -2.64 -8.66 36.56
C LEU A 83 -3.23 -7.72 37.63
N ARG A 84 -2.86 -6.44 37.62
CA ARG A 84 -3.29 -5.48 38.65
C ARG A 84 -4.56 -4.74 38.25
N ASP A 85 -4.66 -4.37 36.99
CA ASP A 85 -5.79 -3.63 36.46
C ASP A 85 -5.90 -3.85 34.93
N PRO A 86 -7.12 -3.93 34.38
CA PRO A 86 -7.32 -4.07 32.94
C PRO A 86 -6.82 -2.87 32.11
N HIS A 87 -6.61 -1.69 32.69
CA HIS A 87 -6.14 -0.51 31.95
C HIS A 87 -4.63 -0.58 31.65
N VAL A 88 -4.27 -0.06 30.47
CA VAL A 88 -2.88 0.01 30.00
C VAL A 88 -2.07 1.05 30.78
N VAL A 89 -2.68 2.20 31.07
CA VAL A 89 -2.02 3.33 31.73
C VAL A 89 -2.47 3.43 33.19
N ILE A 90 -1.73 2.77 34.07
CA ILE A 90 -1.92 2.85 35.53
C ILE A 90 -0.79 3.59 36.24
N SER A 91 -1.12 4.20 37.38
CA SER A 91 -0.16 4.83 38.29
C SER A 91 0.78 3.80 38.90
N GLU A 92 2.08 4.08 38.87
CA GLU A 92 3.05 3.24 39.58
C GLU A 92 2.88 3.30 41.11
N ARG A 93 2.39 4.42 41.65
CA ARG A 93 2.22 4.58 43.10
C ARG A 93 0.92 3.96 43.60
N SER A 94 -0.21 4.31 42.99
CA SER A 94 -1.53 3.85 43.47
C SER A 94 -1.98 2.53 42.85
N LYS A 95 -1.32 2.08 41.77
CA LYS A 95 -1.71 0.91 40.97
C LYS A 95 -3.14 0.99 40.41
N LYS A 96 -3.70 2.20 40.31
CA LYS A 96 -5.02 2.47 39.74
C LYS A 96 -4.89 3.13 38.36
N PRO A 97 -5.94 3.06 37.52
CA PRO A 97 -6.01 3.81 36.26
C PRO A 97 -5.70 5.28 36.49
N MET A 98 -4.90 5.87 35.59
CA MET A 98 -4.55 7.29 35.71
C MET A 98 -5.71 8.17 35.25
N PRO A 99 -6.12 9.19 36.03
CA PRO A 99 -7.10 10.14 35.56
C PRO A 99 -6.53 11.01 34.43
N PRO A 100 -7.38 11.59 33.55
CA PRO A 100 -6.94 12.40 32.41
C PRO A 100 -5.98 13.55 32.77
N GLU A 101 -6.13 14.16 33.94
CA GLU A 101 -5.28 15.25 34.43
C GLU A 101 -3.88 14.74 34.76
N SER A 102 -3.77 13.54 35.33
CA SER A 102 -2.48 12.91 35.61
C SER A 102 -1.76 12.53 34.33
N ILE A 103 -2.49 12.01 33.33
CA ILE A 103 -1.94 11.71 32.00
C ILE A 103 -1.37 12.98 31.37
N SER A 104 -2.15 14.07 31.33
CA SER A 104 -1.69 15.35 30.78
C SER A 104 -0.52 15.97 31.55
N ARG A 105 -0.51 15.83 32.89
CA ARG A 105 0.58 16.34 33.73
C ARG A 105 1.88 15.58 33.46
N LEU A 106 1.80 14.25 33.42
CA LEU A 106 2.95 13.38 33.18
C LEU A 106 3.54 13.56 31.78
N SER A 107 2.68 13.64 30.75
CA SER A 107 3.15 13.94 29.40
C SER A 107 3.84 15.30 29.34
N ARG A 108 3.27 16.33 29.99
CA ARG A 108 3.86 17.67 30.00
C ARG A 108 5.22 17.68 30.69
N LEU A 109 5.36 17.08 31.86
CA LEU A 109 6.64 17.01 32.57
C LEU A 109 7.73 16.33 31.74
N ALA A 110 7.39 15.25 31.04
CA ALA A 110 8.34 14.56 30.17
C ALA A 110 8.74 15.42 28.96
N LEU A 111 7.78 16.11 28.33
CA LEU A 111 8.02 17.03 27.21
C LEU A 111 8.86 18.24 27.63
N ASP A 112 8.52 18.86 28.76
CA ASP A 112 9.24 20.02 29.32
C ASP A 112 10.71 19.67 29.63
N SER A 113 11.01 18.42 29.97
CA SER A 113 12.39 17.95 30.24
C SER A 113 13.34 18.07 29.04
N GLU A 114 12.81 18.11 27.81
CA GLU A 114 13.56 18.36 26.58
C GLU A 114 13.14 19.69 25.91
N GLY A 115 12.53 20.61 26.67
CA GLY A 115 12.11 21.91 26.16
C GLY A 115 11.02 21.87 25.08
N GLN A 116 10.27 20.77 24.96
CA GLN A 116 9.22 20.61 23.96
C GLN A 116 7.97 21.43 24.33
N LYS A 117 7.64 22.44 23.51
CA LYS A 117 6.43 23.26 23.69
C LYS A 117 5.21 22.72 22.93
N VAL A 118 4.94 21.42 23.10
CA VAL A 118 3.80 20.72 22.48
C VAL A 118 2.96 20.02 23.55
N ASN A 119 1.71 19.69 23.21
CA ASN A 119 0.82 18.90 24.07
C ASN A 119 0.38 17.60 23.38
N LEU A 120 -0.40 16.75 24.08
CA LEU A 120 -0.86 15.46 23.54
C LEU A 120 -1.69 15.59 22.25
N MET A 121 -2.46 16.68 22.10
CA MET A 121 -3.21 16.96 20.87
C MET A 121 -2.27 17.30 19.72
N ASP A 122 -1.22 18.08 19.98
CA ASP A 122 -0.18 18.39 18.98
C ASP A 122 0.57 17.12 18.56
N LEU A 123 0.86 16.20 19.50
CA LEU A 123 1.47 14.90 19.17
C LEU A 123 0.58 14.06 18.26
N ARG A 124 -0.73 14.04 18.52
CA ARG A 124 -1.72 13.38 17.65
C ARG A 124 -1.81 14.06 16.28
N HIS A 125 -1.75 15.39 16.21
CA HIS A 125 -1.70 16.10 14.94
C HIS A 125 -0.42 15.77 14.16
N ASP A 126 0.72 15.71 14.82
CA ASP A 126 1.99 15.31 14.18
C ASP A 126 1.97 13.85 13.69
N PHE A 127 1.31 12.94 14.42
CA PHE A 127 1.03 11.59 13.93
C PHE A 127 0.27 11.64 12.60
N VAL A 128 -0.86 12.35 12.54
CA VAL A 128 -1.66 12.48 11.32
C VAL A 128 -0.82 13.04 10.15
N ILE A 129 -0.02 14.08 10.41
CA ILE A 129 0.88 14.67 9.42
C ILE A 129 1.87 13.64 8.90
N ARG A 130 2.55 12.89 9.78
CA ARG A 130 3.50 11.85 9.36
C ARG A 130 2.84 10.71 8.58
N GLN A 131 1.62 10.32 8.95
CA GLN A 131 0.88 9.32 8.17
C GLN A 131 0.52 9.85 6.77
N LEU A 132 0.15 11.13 6.64
CA LEU A 132 -0.15 11.77 5.34
C LEU A 132 1.07 11.99 4.43
N GLN A 133 2.29 11.87 4.98
CA GLN A 133 3.52 11.92 4.18
C GLN A 133 3.76 10.60 3.42
N THR A 134 3.19 9.50 3.90
CA THR A 134 3.45 8.14 3.38
C THR A 134 2.18 7.41 2.91
N HIS A 135 0.99 7.88 3.31
CA HIS A 135 -0.30 7.24 3.03
C HIS A 135 -1.35 8.24 2.53
N ASP A 136 -2.43 7.71 1.97
CA ASP A 136 -3.54 8.50 1.44
C ASP A 136 -4.62 8.84 2.51
N TRP A 137 -5.53 9.75 2.16
CA TRP A 137 -6.59 10.20 3.07
C TRP A 137 -7.42 9.07 3.71
N PRO A 138 -7.86 8.04 2.95
CA PRO A 138 -8.67 6.97 3.51
C PRO A 138 -7.91 6.15 4.57
N TYR A 139 -6.64 5.78 4.30
CA TYR A 139 -5.80 5.11 5.29
C TYR A 139 -5.67 5.94 6.57
N VAL A 140 -5.34 7.22 6.44
CA VAL A 140 -5.14 8.10 7.60
C VAL A 140 -6.44 8.29 8.38
N ALA A 141 -7.59 8.40 7.70
CA ALA A 141 -8.89 8.44 8.35
C ALA A 141 -9.15 7.18 9.17
N ARG A 142 -8.84 6.01 8.62
CA ARG A 142 -8.99 4.72 9.32
C ARG A 142 -8.11 4.64 10.55
N VAL A 143 -6.81 4.95 10.48
CA VAL A 143 -5.91 4.79 11.64
C VAL A 143 -6.02 5.93 12.67
N SER A 144 -6.43 7.13 12.24
CA SER A 144 -6.62 8.27 13.14
C SER A 144 -8.03 8.37 13.71
N GLY A 145 -9.03 7.74 13.08
CA GLY A 145 -10.46 7.89 13.42
C GLY A 145 -11.06 9.24 13.04
N MET A 146 -10.32 10.06 12.29
CA MET A 146 -10.82 11.35 11.81
C MET A 146 -11.63 11.16 10.54
N ALA A 147 -12.71 11.93 10.38
CA ALA A 147 -13.45 11.96 9.13
C ALA A 147 -12.56 12.51 8.00
N VAL A 148 -12.68 11.93 6.80
CA VAL A 148 -11.93 12.37 5.60
C VAL A 148 -12.16 13.85 5.28
N SER A 149 -13.37 14.37 5.52
CA SER A 149 -13.66 15.80 5.37
C SER A 149 -12.81 16.65 6.32
N THR A 150 -12.80 16.31 7.61
CA THR A 150 -11.98 17.01 8.62
C THR A 150 -10.49 16.96 8.27
N LEU A 151 -10.00 15.82 7.79
CA LEU A 151 -8.62 15.68 7.35
C LEU A 151 -8.30 16.59 6.17
N ARG A 152 -9.17 16.65 5.16
CA ARG A 152 -8.99 17.54 4.00
C ARG A 152 -9.04 19.00 4.40
N ASP A 153 -9.97 19.38 5.26
CA ASP A 153 -10.13 20.78 5.68
C ASP A 153 -8.92 21.28 6.47
N ALA A 154 -8.42 20.46 7.39
CA ALA A 154 -7.38 20.88 8.32
C ALA A 154 -5.94 20.52 7.87
N PHE A 155 -5.73 19.40 7.16
CA PHE A 155 -4.40 18.85 6.88
C PHE A 155 -4.01 18.85 5.40
N SER A 156 -4.82 19.40 4.48
CA SER A 156 -4.49 19.44 3.03
C SER A 156 -3.07 19.92 2.70
N PRO A 157 -2.49 20.93 3.39
CA PRO A 157 -1.12 21.38 3.11
C PRO A 157 -0.03 20.33 3.37
N TYR A 158 -0.33 19.30 4.16
CA TYR A 158 0.62 18.27 4.59
C TYR A 158 0.54 16.99 3.76
N LEU A 159 -0.46 16.87 2.88
CA LEU A 159 -0.54 15.74 1.97
C LEU A 159 0.62 15.83 0.99
N THR A 160 1.58 14.91 1.15
CA THR A 160 2.66 14.74 0.19
C THR A 160 2.26 13.60 -0.72
N LYS A 161 2.47 13.73 -2.04
CA LYS A 161 2.23 12.63 -2.97
C LYS A 161 3.04 11.43 -2.44
N PRO A 162 2.42 10.27 -2.13
CA PRO A 162 3.16 9.17 -1.53
C PRO A 162 4.32 8.80 -2.46
N ALA A 163 5.50 8.60 -1.89
CA ALA A 163 6.62 8.01 -2.60
C ALA A 163 6.18 6.65 -3.15
N ALA A 164 6.66 6.29 -4.35
CA ALA A 164 6.42 4.95 -4.88
C ALA A 164 6.86 3.91 -3.83
N PRO A 165 6.05 2.87 -3.56
CA PRO A 165 6.33 1.94 -2.47
C PRO A 165 7.71 1.27 -2.64
N GLU A 166 8.49 1.20 -1.56
CA GLU A 166 9.86 0.66 -1.54
C GLU A 166 9.91 -0.83 -1.96
N ASN A 167 8.84 -1.60 -1.72
CA ASN A 167 8.74 -3.00 -2.14
C ASN A 167 7.30 -3.39 -2.54
N PRO A 168 6.96 -3.28 -3.84
CA PRO A 168 5.63 -3.62 -4.35
C PRO A 168 5.23 -5.09 -4.18
N LEU A 169 6.19 -6.00 -4.01
CA LEU A 169 5.93 -7.43 -3.86
C LEU A 169 5.49 -7.78 -2.44
N ALA A 170 6.14 -7.21 -1.42
CA ALA A 170 5.77 -7.45 -0.01
C ALA A 170 4.39 -6.89 0.35
N GLN A 171 4.06 -5.68 -0.14
CA GLN A 171 2.73 -5.08 0.03
C GLN A 171 1.64 -5.88 -0.69
N ARG A 172 2.01 -6.64 -1.71
CA ARG A 172 1.08 -7.48 -2.47
C ARG A 172 0.76 -8.78 -1.75
N ASP A 173 1.76 -9.48 -1.21
CA ASP A 173 1.51 -10.68 -0.39
C ASP A 173 0.66 -10.32 0.83
N GLU A 174 0.93 -9.15 1.41
CA GLU A 174 0.11 -8.57 2.47
C GLU A 174 -1.31 -8.25 1.97
N ALA A 175 -1.48 -7.59 0.83
CA ALA A 175 -2.80 -7.27 0.30
C ALA A 175 -3.60 -8.51 -0.14
N GLU A 176 -2.97 -9.54 -0.71
CA GLU A 176 -3.59 -10.83 -1.03
C GLU A 176 -4.01 -11.56 0.25
N TYR A 177 -3.17 -11.50 1.30
CA TYR A 177 -3.50 -12.05 2.62
C TYR A 177 -4.66 -11.28 3.28
N LEU A 178 -4.65 -9.94 3.23
CA LEU A 178 -5.75 -9.11 3.71
C LEU A 178 -7.05 -9.39 2.94
N LEU A 179 -6.96 -9.59 1.62
CA LEU A 179 -8.13 -9.89 0.78
C LEU A 179 -8.70 -11.26 1.13
N TRP A 180 -7.82 -12.24 1.31
CA TRP A 180 -8.20 -13.56 1.80
C TRP A 180 -8.90 -13.45 3.16
N ARG A 181 -8.36 -12.65 4.09
CA ARG A 181 -8.94 -12.42 5.42
C ARG A 181 -10.33 -11.78 5.33
N VAL A 182 -10.50 -10.73 4.52
CA VAL A 182 -11.81 -10.10 4.28
C VAL A 182 -12.81 -11.12 3.77
N ILE A 183 -12.43 -11.97 2.82
CA ILE A 183 -13.32 -12.99 2.28
C ILE A 183 -13.63 -14.08 3.32
N GLN A 184 -12.70 -14.41 4.23
CA GLN A 184 -13.03 -15.27 5.38
C GLN A 184 -14.09 -14.64 6.27
N GLN A 185 -13.90 -13.38 6.64
CA GLN A 185 -14.78 -12.65 7.55
C GLN A 185 -16.18 -12.47 6.98
N GLU A 186 -16.28 -12.15 5.69
CA GLU A 186 -17.55 -11.97 5.01
C GLU A 186 -18.26 -13.30 4.70
N GLY A 187 -17.52 -14.40 4.53
CA GLY A 187 -18.08 -15.74 4.36
C GLY A 187 -19.09 -15.84 3.23
N SER A 188 -20.31 -16.28 3.54
CA SER A 188 -21.42 -16.43 2.58
C SER A 188 -22.21 -15.14 2.35
N SER A 189 -21.73 -13.99 2.82
CA SER A 189 -22.37 -12.70 2.55
C SER A 189 -22.31 -12.35 1.05
N PRO A 190 -23.20 -11.46 0.55
CA PRO A 190 -23.10 -10.95 -0.81
C PRO A 190 -21.72 -10.34 -1.12
N ALA A 191 -21.08 -9.70 -0.14
CA ALA A 191 -19.73 -9.15 -0.32
C ALA A 191 -18.67 -10.26 -0.43
N GLY A 192 -18.70 -11.25 0.47
CA GLY A 192 -17.73 -12.36 0.49
C GLY A 192 -17.79 -13.19 -0.79
N LEU A 193 -19.00 -13.53 -1.24
CA LEU A 193 -19.21 -14.27 -2.49
C LEU A 193 -18.74 -13.46 -3.72
N ALA A 194 -19.11 -12.18 -3.81
CA ALA A 194 -18.72 -11.34 -4.94
C ALA A 194 -17.20 -11.13 -5.02
N LEU A 195 -16.54 -10.91 -3.88
CA LEU A 195 -15.09 -10.79 -3.81
C LEU A 195 -14.39 -12.10 -4.20
N TRP A 196 -14.87 -13.25 -3.72
CA TRP A 196 -14.32 -14.55 -4.12
C TRP A 196 -14.46 -14.80 -5.62
N MET A 197 -15.64 -14.55 -6.19
CA MET A 197 -15.90 -14.71 -7.62
C MET A 197 -15.05 -13.76 -8.48
N GLY A 198 -14.96 -12.49 -8.09
CA GLY A 198 -14.12 -11.52 -8.80
C GLY A 198 -12.63 -11.84 -8.71
N TRP A 199 -12.17 -12.40 -7.59
CA TRP A 199 -10.76 -12.71 -7.36
C TRP A 199 -10.33 -14.07 -7.92
N LYS A 200 -10.96 -15.16 -7.50
CA LYS A 200 -10.53 -16.53 -7.86
C LYS A 200 -11.13 -17.03 -9.16
N LEU A 201 -12.33 -16.59 -9.52
CA LEU A 201 -13.03 -17.02 -10.74
C LEU A 201 -12.93 -16.02 -11.89
N GLN A 202 -12.30 -14.86 -11.65
CA GLN A 202 -12.13 -13.77 -12.61
C GLN A 202 -13.45 -13.33 -13.25
N MET A 203 -14.55 -13.47 -12.52
CA MET A 203 -15.86 -13.05 -13.00
C MET A 203 -15.94 -11.53 -13.03
N GLN A 204 -16.52 -10.99 -14.09
CA GLN A 204 -16.75 -9.57 -14.25
C GLN A 204 -17.84 -9.11 -13.28
N PRO A 205 -17.79 -7.87 -12.76
CA PRO A 205 -18.81 -7.37 -11.85
C PRO A 205 -20.23 -7.46 -12.41
N GLY A 206 -20.39 -7.27 -13.72
CA GLY A 206 -21.67 -7.46 -14.42
C GLY A 206 -22.15 -8.91 -14.43
N GLU A 207 -21.25 -9.88 -14.66
CA GLU A 207 -21.55 -11.32 -14.57
C GLU A 207 -21.96 -11.70 -13.15
N ILE A 208 -21.24 -11.19 -12.14
CA ILE A 208 -21.53 -11.45 -10.72
C ILE A 208 -22.89 -10.87 -10.34
N ALA A 209 -23.14 -9.59 -10.61
CA ALA A 209 -24.39 -8.92 -10.24
C ALA A 209 -25.60 -9.52 -10.97
N SER A 210 -25.40 -10.09 -12.16
CA SER A 210 -26.48 -10.72 -12.93
C SER A 210 -26.63 -12.22 -12.69
N LEU A 211 -25.78 -12.84 -11.87
CA LEU A 211 -25.78 -14.28 -11.64
C LEU A 211 -27.11 -14.77 -11.06
N THR A 212 -27.64 -15.83 -11.67
CA THR A 212 -28.87 -16.51 -11.25
C THR A 212 -28.60 -17.91 -10.74
N TRP A 213 -29.47 -18.40 -9.88
CA TRP A 213 -29.43 -19.75 -9.33
C TRP A 213 -29.52 -20.85 -10.40
N GLY A 214 -30.24 -20.59 -11.51
CA GLY A 214 -30.28 -21.51 -12.65
C GLY A 214 -28.96 -21.66 -13.41
N GLN A 215 -28.00 -20.74 -13.19
CA GLN A 215 -26.65 -20.83 -13.74
C GLN A 215 -25.68 -21.57 -12.81
N VAL A 216 -26.07 -21.86 -11.56
CA VAL A 216 -25.22 -22.52 -10.57
C VAL A 216 -25.55 -24.01 -10.57
N ASP A 217 -24.61 -24.83 -11.03
CA ASP A 217 -24.73 -26.29 -11.08
C ASP A 217 -23.98 -26.90 -9.89
N PHE A 218 -24.72 -27.23 -8.82
CA PHE A 218 -24.13 -27.80 -7.61
C PHE A 218 -23.65 -29.24 -7.78
N ASP A 219 -24.21 -29.99 -8.73
CA ASP A 219 -23.84 -31.39 -8.96
C ASP A 219 -22.53 -31.48 -9.74
N GLN A 220 -22.40 -30.67 -10.80
CA GLN A 220 -21.18 -30.60 -11.60
C GLN A 220 -20.13 -29.64 -11.01
N ASN A 221 -20.49 -28.86 -9.99
CA ASN A 221 -19.63 -27.86 -9.35
C ASN A 221 -19.18 -26.73 -10.31
N LEU A 222 -20.09 -26.27 -11.17
CA LEU A 222 -19.83 -25.27 -12.22
C LEU A 222 -20.79 -24.08 -12.14
N ILE A 223 -20.33 -22.92 -12.62
CA ILE A 223 -21.16 -21.76 -12.96
C ILE A 223 -21.21 -21.63 -14.49
N ARG A 224 -22.41 -21.57 -15.06
CA ARG A 224 -22.66 -21.44 -16.50
C ARG A 224 -22.91 -19.97 -16.87
N LEU A 225 -21.89 -19.31 -17.39
CA LEU A 225 -21.98 -17.95 -17.93
C LEU A 225 -22.31 -18.00 -19.43
N PRO A 226 -22.77 -16.88 -20.04
CA PRO A 226 -23.17 -16.87 -21.45
C PRO A 226 -22.07 -17.28 -22.43
N ASP A 227 -20.81 -16.97 -22.10
CA ASP A 227 -19.63 -17.15 -22.94
C ASP A 227 -18.72 -18.30 -22.48
N ARG A 228 -18.85 -18.75 -21.23
CA ARG A 228 -17.97 -19.77 -20.64
C ARG A 228 -18.57 -20.48 -19.43
N THR A 229 -17.99 -21.62 -19.08
CA THR A 229 -18.25 -22.30 -17.80
C THR A 229 -17.07 -22.12 -16.86
N VAL A 230 -17.35 -21.89 -15.57
CA VAL A 230 -16.31 -21.69 -14.56
C VAL A 230 -16.46 -22.70 -13.43
N SER A 231 -15.38 -23.37 -13.05
CA SER A 231 -15.37 -24.29 -11.90
C SER A 231 -15.43 -23.53 -10.59
N MET A 232 -16.38 -23.85 -9.71
CA MET A 232 -16.57 -23.15 -8.43
C MET A 232 -15.51 -23.50 -7.39
N GLY A 233 -15.03 -24.75 -7.41
CA GLY A 233 -14.25 -25.33 -6.32
C GLY A 233 -15.09 -25.59 -5.06
N SER A 234 -14.58 -26.48 -4.19
CA SER A 234 -15.31 -26.98 -3.01
C SER A 234 -15.76 -25.87 -2.05
N ARG A 235 -14.94 -24.85 -1.87
CA ARG A 235 -15.22 -23.76 -0.94
C ARG A 235 -16.36 -22.85 -1.41
N LEU A 236 -16.32 -22.38 -2.66
CA LEU A 236 -17.39 -21.52 -3.16
C LEU A 236 -18.71 -22.28 -3.24
N ARG A 237 -18.66 -23.57 -3.63
CA ARG A 237 -19.84 -24.44 -3.60
C ARG A 237 -20.49 -24.47 -2.22
N ARG A 238 -19.69 -24.67 -1.16
CA ARG A 238 -20.19 -24.65 0.22
C ARG A 238 -20.81 -23.30 0.58
N LEU A 239 -20.13 -22.19 0.28
CA LEU A 239 -20.66 -20.85 0.58
C LEU A 239 -21.93 -20.51 -0.20
N LEU A 240 -22.05 -21.00 -1.44
CA LEU A 240 -23.25 -20.85 -2.25
C LEU A 240 -24.40 -21.73 -1.76
N LEU A 241 -24.13 -22.92 -1.25
CA LEU A 241 -25.13 -23.75 -0.55
C LEU A 241 -25.61 -23.06 0.74
N ASP A 242 -24.68 -22.54 1.55
CA ASP A 242 -25.02 -21.78 2.75
C ASP A 242 -25.90 -20.55 2.40
N ALA A 243 -25.63 -19.90 1.27
CA ALA A 243 -26.44 -18.78 0.78
C ALA A 243 -27.79 -19.24 0.20
N TRP A 244 -27.85 -20.38 -0.49
CA TRP A 244 -29.05 -21.00 -1.04
C TRP A 244 -30.07 -21.32 0.07
N ASP A 245 -29.60 -21.92 1.16
CA ASP A 245 -30.43 -22.33 2.29
C ASP A 245 -30.96 -21.14 3.09
N ARG A 246 -30.27 -19.99 3.04
CA ARG A 246 -30.63 -18.76 3.77
C ARG A 246 -31.50 -17.79 2.97
N ARG A 247 -31.93 -18.15 1.76
CA ARG A 247 -32.76 -17.26 0.94
C ARG A 247 -34.09 -16.99 1.60
N LYS A 248 -34.52 -15.72 1.55
CA LYS A 248 -35.83 -15.31 2.04
C LYS A 248 -36.96 -15.68 1.09
N ASP A 249 -36.69 -15.64 -0.21
CA ASP A 249 -37.64 -15.98 -1.26
C ASP A 249 -37.03 -17.07 -2.15
N PRO A 250 -37.57 -18.31 -2.09
CA PRO A 250 -37.15 -19.39 -2.98
C PRO A 250 -37.44 -19.14 -4.46
N ALA A 251 -38.39 -18.26 -4.79
CA ALA A 251 -38.74 -17.94 -6.17
C ALA A 251 -37.83 -16.87 -6.79
N GLU A 252 -37.02 -16.16 -5.99
CA GLU A 252 -36.09 -15.16 -6.48
C GLU A 252 -34.92 -15.81 -7.25
N PRO A 253 -34.81 -15.60 -8.57
CA PRO A 253 -33.79 -16.25 -9.37
C PRO A 253 -32.37 -15.72 -9.12
N ARG A 254 -32.19 -14.50 -8.60
CA ARG A 254 -30.87 -13.89 -8.41
C ARG A 254 -30.12 -14.50 -7.23
N VAL A 255 -28.82 -14.73 -7.42
CA VAL A 255 -27.92 -15.18 -6.35
C VAL A 255 -27.71 -14.07 -5.32
N PHE A 256 -27.47 -12.85 -5.78
CA PHE A 256 -27.15 -11.72 -4.93
C PHE A 256 -28.41 -10.95 -4.52
N THR A 257 -28.85 -11.16 -3.28
CA THR A 257 -30.00 -10.48 -2.68
C THR A 257 -29.62 -9.73 -1.41
N ALA A 258 -30.38 -8.68 -1.09
CA ALA A 258 -30.20 -7.90 0.13
C ALA A 258 -30.53 -8.73 1.38
N PRO A 259 -29.63 -8.87 2.37
CA PRO A 259 -29.87 -9.74 3.53
C PRO A 259 -31.12 -9.38 4.33
N THR A 260 -31.46 -8.09 4.38
CA THR A 260 -32.62 -7.60 5.14
C THR A 260 -33.94 -7.78 4.39
N THR A 261 -33.96 -7.49 3.08
CA THR A 261 -35.22 -7.42 2.30
C THR A 261 -35.45 -8.61 1.37
N GLY A 262 -34.42 -9.41 1.08
CA GLY A 262 -34.48 -10.50 0.10
C GLY A 262 -34.53 -10.04 -1.37
N ARG A 263 -34.55 -8.73 -1.63
CA ARG A 263 -34.62 -8.19 -3.00
C ARG A 263 -33.28 -8.32 -3.73
N PRO A 264 -33.28 -8.49 -5.07
CA PRO A 264 -32.07 -8.44 -5.88
C PRO A 264 -31.20 -7.22 -5.61
N MET A 265 -29.89 -7.43 -5.53
CA MET A 265 -28.93 -6.34 -5.56
C MET A 265 -28.56 -6.02 -7.00
N ASP A 266 -28.55 -4.74 -7.34
CA ASP A 266 -27.92 -4.26 -8.57
C ASP A 266 -26.40 -4.15 -8.39
N LEU A 267 -25.69 -3.90 -9.50
CA LEU A 267 -24.25 -3.74 -9.49
C LEU A 267 -23.78 -2.60 -8.57
N SER A 268 -24.56 -1.51 -8.48
CA SER A 268 -24.22 -0.36 -7.64
C SER A 268 -24.18 -0.78 -6.17
N ARG A 269 -25.24 -1.42 -5.70
CA ARG A 269 -25.38 -1.88 -4.32
C ARG A 269 -24.36 -2.97 -3.98
N LEU A 270 -24.08 -3.88 -4.92
CA LEU A 270 -23.05 -4.90 -4.76
C LEU A 270 -21.63 -4.27 -4.66
N THR A 271 -21.37 -3.23 -5.45
CA THR A 271 -20.13 -2.45 -5.37
C THR A 271 -20.00 -1.72 -4.03
N THR A 272 -21.10 -1.17 -3.51
CA THR A 272 -21.10 -0.53 -2.19
C THR A 272 -20.75 -1.52 -1.08
N VAL A 273 -21.43 -2.66 -1.00
CA VAL A 273 -21.20 -3.62 0.09
C VAL A 273 -19.80 -4.24 0.03
N THR A 274 -19.29 -4.54 -1.16
CA THR A 274 -17.91 -5.04 -1.34
C THR A 274 -16.88 -3.97 -0.99
N ARG A 275 -17.11 -2.71 -1.37
CA ARG A 275 -16.23 -1.59 -1.00
C ARG A 275 -16.19 -1.38 0.52
N THR A 276 -17.34 -1.45 1.20
CA THR A 276 -17.39 -1.38 2.66
C THR A 276 -16.57 -2.49 3.32
N ALA A 277 -16.67 -3.72 2.83
CA ALA A 277 -15.89 -4.86 3.34
C ALA A 277 -14.38 -4.68 3.11
N LEU A 278 -13.99 -4.26 1.90
CA LEU A 278 -12.57 -4.01 1.56
C LEU A 278 -11.97 -2.88 2.40
N ILE A 279 -12.68 -1.77 2.60
CA ILE A 279 -12.22 -0.66 3.45
C ILE A 279 -12.03 -1.13 4.89
N ARG A 280 -12.99 -1.88 5.43
CA ARG A 280 -12.87 -2.46 6.79
C ARG A 280 -11.65 -3.37 6.91
N GLY A 281 -11.31 -4.08 5.82
CA GLY A 281 -10.14 -4.94 5.74
C GLY A 281 -8.82 -4.27 5.36
N GLY A 282 -8.77 -2.94 5.25
CA GLY A 282 -7.54 -2.21 4.90
C GLY A 282 -7.18 -2.21 3.40
N LEU A 283 -8.10 -2.62 2.52
CA LEU A 283 -7.90 -2.73 1.07
C LEU A 283 -8.59 -1.58 0.30
N GLU A 284 -8.30 -0.36 0.70
CA GLU A 284 -9.04 0.84 0.29
C GLU A 284 -8.80 1.21 -1.19
N HIS A 285 -7.65 0.77 -1.72
CA HIS A 285 -7.23 0.90 -3.11
C HIS A 285 -7.79 -0.22 -4.01
N VAL A 286 -8.36 -1.28 -3.41
CA VAL A 286 -8.95 -2.41 -4.13
C VAL A 286 -10.43 -2.14 -4.39
N ASN A 287 -10.91 -2.55 -5.56
CA ASN A 287 -12.33 -2.50 -5.86
C ASN A 287 -12.75 -3.71 -6.69
N LEU A 288 -14.04 -4.04 -6.64
CA LEU A 288 -14.59 -5.21 -7.34
C LEU A 288 -14.38 -5.15 -8.86
N ARG A 289 -14.40 -3.94 -9.46
CA ARG A 289 -14.18 -3.76 -10.90
C ARG A 289 -12.81 -4.19 -11.37
N ASN A 290 -11.78 -3.95 -10.56
CA ASN A 290 -10.39 -4.23 -10.91
C ASN A 290 -9.87 -5.52 -10.25
N LEU A 291 -10.69 -6.22 -9.49
CA LEU A 291 -10.29 -7.45 -8.78
C LEU A 291 -9.89 -8.57 -9.75
N HIS A 292 -10.58 -8.66 -10.89
CA HIS A 292 -10.28 -9.62 -11.94
C HIS A 292 -8.97 -9.32 -12.69
N THR A 293 -8.51 -8.06 -12.69
CA THR A 293 -7.23 -7.65 -13.30
C THR A 293 -6.07 -7.68 -12.29
N TRP A 294 -6.36 -7.56 -11.00
CA TRP A 294 -5.38 -7.59 -9.91
C TRP A 294 -4.53 -8.86 -9.90
N VAL A 295 -5.13 -10.03 -10.16
CA VAL A 295 -4.42 -11.31 -10.28
C VAL A 295 -3.48 -11.36 -11.49
N ARG A 296 -3.70 -10.54 -12.53
CA ARG A 296 -2.92 -10.55 -13.77
C ARG A 296 -1.68 -9.64 -13.73
N GLN A 297 -1.52 -8.71 -12.79
CA GLN A 297 -0.36 -7.80 -12.79
C GLN A 297 0.95 -8.50 -12.35
N GLY A 298 0.86 -9.45 -11.43
CA GLY A 298 2.01 -10.18 -10.88
C GLY A 298 2.72 -11.08 -11.88
N ASP A 299 1.95 -11.94 -12.53
CA ASP A 299 2.48 -12.92 -13.47
C ASP A 299 3.08 -12.21 -14.70
N ARG A 300 2.48 -11.10 -15.12
CA ARG A 300 2.88 -10.36 -16.33
C ARG A 300 4.13 -9.51 -16.14
N ALA A 301 4.23 -8.73 -15.06
CA ALA A 301 5.43 -7.95 -14.82
C ALA A 301 6.64 -8.86 -14.60
N GLN A 302 6.45 -10.00 -13.92
CA GLN A 302 7.49 -11.01 -13.76
C GLN A 302 7.83 -11.72 -15.07
N LEU A 303 6.84 -12.11 -15.88
CA LEU A 303 7.07 -12.68 -17.22
C LEU A 303 7.82 -11.71 -18.15
N LEU A 304 7.44 -10.43 -18.12
CA LEU A 304 8.11 -9.41 -18.92
C LEU A 304 9.53 -9.17 -18.41
N MET A 305 9.75 -9.07 -17.10
CA MET A 305 11.09 -8.89 -16.56
C MET A 305 11.98 -10.11 -16.80
N ALA A 306 11.49 -11.34 -16.59
CA ALA A 306 12.22 -12.56 -16.91
C ALA A 306 12.59 -12.61 -18.40
N GLN A 307 11.66 -12.24 -19.28
CA GLN A 307 11.95 -12.14 -20.71
C GLN A 307 12.98 -11.04 -21.03
N ALA A 308 12.90 -9.89 -20.36
CA ALA A 308 13.87 -8.80 -20.51
C ALA A 308 15.27 -9.20 -20.03
N GLU A 309 15.35 -9.99 -18.95
CA GLU A 309 16.60 -10.50 -18.39
C GLU A 309 17.20 -11.61 -19.26
N GLU A 310 16.38 -12.52 -19.80
CA GLU A 310 16.83 -13.57 -20.73
C GLU A 310 17.29 -13.01 -22.08
N GLN A 311 16.57 -12.04 -22.64
CA GLN A 311 16.84 -11.47 -23.97
C GLN A 311 17.74 -10.23 -23.92
N GLY A 312 17.98 -9.69 -22.72
CA GLY A 312 18.69 -8.42 -22.48
C GLY A 312 17.86 -7.16 -22.75
N TRP A 313 16.69 -7.27 -23.40
CA TRP A 313 15.78 -6.16 -23.68
C TRP A 313 14.37 -6.64 -24.07
N LEU A 314 13.41 -5.72 -24.07
CA LEU A 314 12.04 -5.89 -24.54
C LEU A 314 11.69 -4.87 -25.63
N THR A 315 10.83 -5.28 -26.56
CA THR A 315 10.12 -4.38 -27.48
C THR A 315 8.63 -4.39 -27.20
N ARG A 316 7.95 -3.38 -27.71
CA ARG A 316 6.49 -3.26 -27.59
C ARG A 316 5.79 -4.40 -28.30
N GLU A 317 6.31 -4.80 -29.45
CA GLU A 317 5.83 -5.91 -30.27
C GLU A 317 5.94 -7.23 -29.51
N ALA A 318 7.07 -7.47 -28.83
CA ALA A 318 7.26 -8.66 -28.00
C ALA A 318 6.27 -8.72 -26.83
N VAL A 319 5.97 -7.57 -26.19
CA VAL A 319 4.96 -7.50 -25.12
C VAL A 319 3.55 -7.79 -25.66
N MET A 320 3.23 -7.28 -26.85
CA MET A 320 1.93 -7.54 -27.50
C MET A 320 1.73 -9.03 -27.79
N GLU A 321 2.74 -9.66 -28.37
CA GLU A 321 2.73 -11.08 -28.71
C GLU A 321 2.69 -11.97 -27.47
N ARG A 322 3.53 -11.68 -26.47
CA ARG A 322 3.64 -12.48 -25.24
C ARG A 322 2.38 -12.43 -24.38
N LEU A 323 1.71 -11.29 -24.32
CA LEU A 323 0.56 -11.08 -23.44
C LEU A 323 -0.80 -11.11 -24.17
N GLY A 324 -0.81 -11.19 -25.50
CA GLY A 324 -2.02 -11.14 -26.31
C GLY A 324 -2.79 -9.83 -26.13
N VAL A 325 -2.08 -8.70 -26.03
CA VAL A 325 -2.67 -7.38 -25.72
C VAL A 325 -2.52 -6.36 -26.84
N SER A 326 -3.38 -5.34 -26.82
CA SER A 326 -3.32 -4.24 -27.78
C SER A 326 -2.05 -3.39 -27.62
N LYS A 327 -1.69 -2.64 -28.67
CA LYS A 327 -0.52 -1.76 -28.68
C LYS A 327 -0.55 -0.65 -27.61
N SER A 328 -1.74 -0.12 -27.30
CA SER A 328 -1.91 0.89 -26.24
C SER A 328 -1.72 0.26 -24.85
N THR A 329 -2.24 -0.95 -24.66
CA THR A 329 -2.08 -1.72 -23.42
C THR A 329 -0.62 -2.12 -23.19
N ALA A 330 0.09 -2.59 -24.23
CA ALA A 330 1.52 -2.89 -24.15
C ALA A 330 2.36 -1.65 -23.81
N ARG A 331 2.02 -0.48 -24.38
CA ARG A 331 2.67 0.79 -24.05
C ARG A 331 2.45 1.19 -22.59
N GLN A 332 1.25 1.01 -22.08
CA GLN A 332 0.92 1.32 -20.69
C GLN A 332 1.72 0.44 -19.73
N TYR A 333 1.84 -0.87 -20.00
CA TYR A 333 2.65 -1.76 -19.16
C TYR A 333 4.14 -1.43 -19.15
N LEU A 334 4.71 -1.10 -20.32
CA LEU A 334 6.10 -0.68 -20.41
C LEU A 334 6.34 0.67 -19.72
N LEU A 335 5.35 1.56 -19.74
CA LEU A 335 5.40 2.83 -19.01
C LEU A 335 5.38 2.59 -17.50
N GLU A 336 4.49 1.74 -17.01
CA GLU A 336 4.39 1.39 -15.58
C GLU A 336 5.71 0.77 -15.06
N LEU A 337 6.32 -0.14 -15.82
CA LEU A 337 7.62 -0.73 -15.45
C LEU A 337 8.76 0.29 -15.47
N ARG A 338 8.69 1.30 -16.33
CA ARG A 338 9.67 2.40 -16.38
C ARG A 338 9.47 3.36 -15.20
N GLU A 339 8.22 3.75 -14.91
CA GLU A 339 7.89 4.60 -13.75
C GLU A 339 8.22 3.92 -12.42
N ALA A 340 8.12 2.60 -12.37
CA ALA A 340 8.57 1.78 -11.24
C ALA A 340 10.09 1.57 -11.19
N GLY A 341 10.87 2.17 -12.10
CA GLY A 341 12.34 2.07 -12.12
C GLY A 341 12.88 0.68 -12.47
N ARG A 342 12.07 -0.21 -13.06
CA ARG A 342 12.46 -1.59 -13.40
C ARG A 342 13.01 -1.72 -14.83
N LEU A 343 12.62 -0.80 -15.71
CA LEU A 343 13.06 -0.75 -17.10
C LEU A 343 13.58 0.64 -17.47
N VAL A 344 14.66 0.68 -18.25
CA VAL A 344 15.23 1.89 -18.87
C VAL A 344 14.94 1.83 -20.37
N ARG A 345 14.41 2.91 -20.94
CA ARG A 345 14.06 2.94 -22.36
C ARG A 345 15.16 3.60 -23.19
N VAL A 346 15.77 2.86 -24.10
CA VAL A 346 16.70 3.40 -25.10
C VAL A 346 16.14 3.16 -26.51
N GLY A 347 15.72 4.24 -27.17
CA GLY A 347 15.09 4.17 -28.49
C GLY A 347 13.74 3.43 -28.47
N THR A 348 13.68 2.31 -29.18
CA THR A 348 12.49 1.43 -29.27
C THR A 348 12.52 0.26 -28.29
N ARG A 349 13.64 0.06 -27.60
CA ARG A 349 13.88 -1.06 -26.67
C ARG A 349 13.80 -0.61 -25.22
N TYR A 350 13.46 -1.55 -24.35
CA TYR A 350 13.37 -1.40 -22.91
C TYR A 350 14.31 -2.42 -22.25
N TYR A 351 15.28 -1.93 -21.50
CA TYR A 351 16.32 -2.74 -20.86
C TYR A 351 16.03 -2.88 -19.38
N PRO A 352 16.37 -4.00 -18.73
CA PRO A 352 16.36 -4.10 -17.27
C PRO A 352 17.15 -2.97 -16.63
N ALA A 353 16.67 -2.45 -15.51
CA ALA A 353 17.40 -1.43 -14.75
C ALA A 353 18.80 -1.94 -14.37
N GLY A 354 19.82 -1.10 -14.60
CA GLY A 354 21.23 -1.45 -14.38
C GLY A 354 21.92 -2.16 -15.55
N ALA A 355 21.19 -2.62 -16.58
CA ALA A 355 21.81 -3.19 -17.77
C ALA A 355 22.39 -2.13 -18.71
N VAL A 356 21.81 -0.93 -18.71
CA VAL A 356 22.22 0.22 -19.53
C VAL A 356 22.08 1.47 -18.67
N ALA A 357 22.98 2.43 -18.85
CA ALA A 357 22.87 3.74 -18.21
C ALA A 357 21.58 4.46 -18.64
N ASP A 358 20.98 5.27 -17.76
CA ASP A 358 19.80 6.05 -18.12
C ASP A 358 20.15 7.11 -19.18
N PRO A 359 19.36 7.25 -20.27
CA PRO A 359 19.56 8.29 -21.27
C PRO A 359 19.75 9.70 -20.72
N ASP A 360 19.10 10.03 -19.61
CA ASP A 360 19.21 11.35 -19.00
C ASP A 360 20.59 11.55 -18.33
N ASP A 361 21.25 10.47 -17.92
CA ASP A 361 22.56 10.48 -17.25
C ASP A 361 23.76 10.28 -18.22
N HIS A 362 23.51 9.94 -19.49
CA HIS A 362 24.56 9.57 -20.45
C HIS A 362 25.65 10.63 -20.61
N LEU A 363 25.27 11.91 -20.68
CA LEU A 363 26.22 13.01 -20.87
C LEU A 363 27.11 13.20 -19.64
N ASP A 364 26.52 13.13 -18.44
CA ASP A 364 27.26 13.33 -17.20
C ASP A 364 28.22 12.17 -16.93
N ILE A 365 27.82 10.93 -17.24
CA ILE A 365 28.70 9.76 -17.17
C ILE A 365 29.88 9.90 -18.16
N ILE A 366 29.62 10.33 -19.40
CA ILE A 366 30.69 10.56 -20.38
C ILE A 366 31.63 11.70 -19.94
N ARG A 367 31.08 12.79 -19.39
CA ARG A 367 31.87 13.93 -18.89
C ARG A 367 32.77 13.51 -17.73
N ALA A 368 32.23 12.78 -16.75
CA ALA A 368 33.02 12.27 -15.63
C ALA A 368 34.18 11.40 -16.11
N TYR A 369 33.93 10.48 -17.05
CA TYR A 369 34.97 9.65 -17.64
C TYR A 369 36.05 10.49 -18.35
N LEU A 370 35.65 11.50 -19.12
CA LEU A 370 36.59 12.37 -19.83
C LEU A 370 37.36 13.32 -18.90
N GLN A 371 36.80 13.72 -17.77
CA GLN A 371 37.51 14.49 -16.75
C GLN A 371 38.61 13.64 -16.09
N GLU A 372 38.34 12.35 -15.87
CA GLU A 372 39.29 11.44 -15.23
C GLU A 372 40.39 10.96 -16.20
N HIS A 373 40.02 10.63 -17.43
CA HIS A 373 40.93 9.99 -18.40
C HIS A 373 41.42 10.93 -19.51
N GLY A 374 40.91 12.16 -19.58
CA GLY A 374 41.24 13.19 -20.58
C GLY A 374 40.67 12.94 -21.98
N THR A 375 40.59 11.68 -22.42
CA THR A 375 40.15 11.29 -23.77
C THR A 375 39.49 9.92 -23.77
N GLY A 376 38.53 9.69 -24.68
CA GLY A 376 37.85 8.39 -24.80
C GLY A 376 37.53 8.03 -26.24
N ARG A 377 37.53 6.74 -26.56
CA ARG A 377 37.12 6.22 -27.87
C ARG A 377 35.66 5.82 -27.83
N ARG A 378 35.06 5.73 -29.02
CA ARG A 378 33.69 5.22 -29.21
C ARG A 378 33.41 3.92 -28.43
N GLN A 379 34.35 2.97 -28.46
CA GLN A 379 34.19 1.67 -27.80
C GLN A 379 34.19 1.78 -26.27
N ASP A 380 34.85 2.80 -25.72
CA ASP A 380 34.96 3.00 -24.28
C ASP A 380 33.62 3.48 -23.74
N PHE A 381 32.99 4.46 -24.41
CA PHE A 381 31.65 4.94 -24.05
C PHE A 381 30.54 3.91 -24.28
N ILE A 382 30.64 3.12 -25.35
CA ILE A 382 29.71 2.01 -25.60
C ILE A 382 29.73 1.03 -24.42
N ARG A 383 30.93 0.64 -23.95
CA ARG A 383 31.08 -0.26 -22.79
C ARG A 383 30.64 0.42 -21.49
N LEU A 384 31.03 1.67 -21.29
CA LEU A 384 30.72 2.45 -20.09
C LEU A 384 29.21 2.59 -19.87
N LEU A 385 28.46 2.81 -20.96
CA LEU A 385 27.02 3.04 -20.90
C LEU A 385 26.18 1.77 -21.10
N GLY A 386 26.81 0.62 -21.42
CA GLY A 386 26.13 -0.63 -21.74
C GLY A 386 25.30 -0.57 -23.03
N LEU A 387 25.66 0.31 -23.96
CA LEU A 387 24.88 0.55 -25.19
C LEU A 387 25.25 -0.40 -26.31
N GLU A 388 24.32 -0.62 -27.23
CA GLU A 388 24.63 -1.26 -28.52
C GLU A 388 25.49 -0.33 -29.40
N PRO A 389 26.41 -0.86 -30.24
CA PRO A 389 27.34 -0.03 -31.02
C PRO A 389 26.67 1.02 -31.91
N GLU A 390 25.51 0.70 -32.48
CA GLU A 390 24.72 1.62 -33.30
C GLU A 390 24.15 2.77 -32.46
N GLN A 391 23.63 2.47 -31.27
CA GLN A 391 23.06 3.45 -30.34
C GLN A 391 24.15 4.38 -29.78
N GLY A 392 25.30 3.81 -29.39
CA GLY A 392 26.45 4.61 -28.95
C GLY A 392 26.97 5.53 -30.05
N THR A 393 26.98 5.07 -31.30
CA THR A 393 27.39 5.91 -32.44
C THR A 393 26.42 7.07 -32.67
N LEU A 394 25.11 6.83 -32.59
CA LEU A 394 24.09 7.87 -32.73
C LEU A 394 24.12 8.88 -31.58
N LEU A 395 24.33 8.42 -30.35
CA LEU A 395 24.47 9.27 -29.17
C LEU A 395 25.69 10.20 -29.32
N LEU A 396 26.86 9.63 -29.59
CA LEU A 396 28.10 10.40 -29.70
C LEU A 396 28.04 11.42 -30.83
N ARG A 397 27.47 11.04 -31.99
CA ARG A 397 27.23 11.99 -33.08
C ARG A 397 26.35 13.16 -32.64
N ARG A 398 25.23 12.89 -31.95
CA ARG A 398 24.33 13.94 -31.45
C ARG A 398 25.02 14.87 -30.45
N LEU A 399 25.88 14.32 -29.58
CA LEU A 399 26.63 15.11 -28.60
C LEU A 399 27.69 15.99 -29.29
N THR A 400 28.38 15.47 -30.30
CA THR A 400 29.31 16.26 -31.12
C THR A 400 28.58 17.35 -31.91
N ASP A 401 27.46 17.03 -32.55
CA ASP A 401 26.64 18.00 -33.31
C ASP A 401 26.11 19.14 -32.40
N ARG A 402 25.92 18.87 -31.11
CA ARG A 402 25.50 19.86 -30.10
C ARG A 402 26.66 20.63 -29.47
N GLY A 403 27.90 20.31 -29.82
CA GLY A 403 29.10 20.92 -29.23
C GLY A 403 29.42 20.44 -27.81
N GLU A 404 28.75 19.39 -27.32
CA GLU A 404 28.98 18.81 -25.99
C GLU A 404 30.25 17.96 -25.92
N LEU A 405 30.74 17.49 -27.08
CA LEU A 405 31.96 16.70 -27.24
C LEU A 405 32.69 17.13 -28.52
N VAL A 406 34.02 17.11 -28.50
CA VAL A 406 34.86 17.34 -29.68
C VAL A 406 35.43 16.00 -30.16
N LEU A 407 35.26 15.68 -31.45
CA LEU A 407 35.84 14.50 -32.06
C LEU A 407 37.10 14.87 -32.86
N THR A 408 38.26 14.43 -32.37
CA THR A 408 39.55 14.62 -33.04
C THR A 408 40.13 13.27 -33.46
N GLY A 409 40.08 12.99 -34.77
CA GLY A 409 40.46 11.70 -35.33
C GLY A 409 39.51 10.58 -34.88
N ARG A 410 39.94 9.77 -33.90
CA ARG A 410 39.15 8.65 -33.32
C ARG A 410 38.85 8.82 -31.82
N HIS A 411 39.17 9.98 -31.27
CA HIS A 411 39.08 10.27 -29.85
C HIS A 411 38.12 11.42 -29.60
N TYR A 412 37.26 11.25 -28.59
CA TYR A 412 36.39 12.28 -28.09
C TYR A 412 37.04 12.96 -26.88
N THR A 413 36.90 14.27 -26.78
CA THR A 413 37.32 15.09 -25.66
C THR A 413 36.22 16.07 -25.28
N LEU A 414 36.33 16.67 -24.10
CA LEU A 414 35.49 17.82 -23.75
C LEU A 414 35.89 19.03 -24.61
N PRO A 415 34.93 19.90 -24.99
CA PRO A 415 35.25 21.21 -25.54
C PRO A 415 36.04 22.05 -24.51
N GLU A 416 36.89 22.95 -25.00
CA GLU A 416 37.66 23.89 -24.17
C GLU A 416 36.80 24.89 -23.40
#